data_AF-A0A7Z9FUV5-F1
#
_entry.id   AF-A0A7Z9FUV5-F1
#
_cell.length_a   1.000
_cell.length_b   1.000
_cell.length_c   1.000
_cell.angle_alpha   90.00
_cell.angle_beta   90.00
_cell.angle_gamma   90.00
#
_symmetry.space_group_name_H-M   'P 1'
#
loop_
_entity.id
_entity.type
_entity.pdbx_description
1 polymer ?
#
loop_
_entity_poly.entity_id
_entity_poly.type
_entity_poly.pdbx_seq_one_letter_code
_entity_poly.pdbx_strand_id
1 'polypeptide(L)'
;MNGLTLLVCCLMAYQQAVQVGPANGSLLLVGGGVTPNMGQQFIALAGGVESPIVVIPTAGGATEYGQHTPIAQLLRQLGVVKVEVLHTINPEVADSQDFIQPLVKAKGVFFEGGRQW
;
A
#
# COMPACT_ATOMS: atom_id res chain seq x y z
N MET A 1 -10.63 -41.36 -46.75
CA MET A 1 -10.86 -41.38 -45.29
C MET A 1 -9.54 -41.08 -44.57
N ASN A 2 -9.48 -39.86 -44.00
CA ASN A 2 -8.98 -39.56 -42.66
C ASN A 2 -7.46 -39.69 -42.47
N GLY A 3 -6.65 -38.63 -42.38
CA GLY A 3 -6.87 -37.41 -41.59
C GLY A 3 -5.72 -37.29 -40.60
N LEU A 4 -4.49 -37.08 -41.10
CA LEU A 4 -3.30 -36.93 -40.29
C LEU A 4 -3.03 -35.43 -40.07
N THR A 5 -3.85 -34.80 -39.24
CA THR A 5 -3.55 -33.48 -38.70
C THR A 5 -2.70 -33.69 -37.46
N LEU A 6 -1.38 -33.58 -37.63
CA LEU A 6 -0.42 -33.56 -36.53
C LEU A 6 -0.74 -32.34 -35.65
N LEU A 7 -1.47 -32.57 -34.56
CA LEU A 7 -1.77 -31.56 -33.54
C LEU A 7 -0.45 -31.23 -32.84
N VAL A 8 0.28 -30.26 -33.39
CA VAL A 8 1.34 -29.57 -32.65
C VAL A 8 0.62 -28.80 -31.55
N CYS A 9 0.42 -29.44 -30.40
CA CYS A 9 0.16 -28.79 -29.13
C CYS A 9 1.37 -27.90 -28.85
N CYS A 10 1.36 -26.70 -29.42
CA CYS A 10 2.19 -25.61 -28.99
C CYS A 10 1.74 -25.33 -27.55
N LEU A 11 2.41 -25.97 -26.60
CA LEU A 11 2.43 -25.56 -25.19
C LEU A 11 2.98 -24.13 -25.20
N MET A 12 2.09 -23.16 -25.42
CA MET A 12 2.36 -21.78 -25.06
C MET A 12 2.48 -21.81 -23.54
N ALA A 13 3.71 -21.91 -23.05
CA ALA A 13 4.02 -21.60 -21.68
C ALA A 13 3.51 -20.18 -21.46
N TYR A 14 2.42 -20.05 -20.68
CA TYR A 14 1.93 -18.75 -20.24
C TYR A 14 2.97 -18.20 -19.27
N GLN A 15 3.98 -17.53 -19.82
CA GLN A 15 4.98 -16.86 -19.02
C GLN A 15 4.29 -15.62 -18.46
N GLN A 16 3.81 -15.74 -17.21
CA GLN A 16 3.33 -14.59 -16.45
C GLN A 16 4.42 -13.52 -16.53
N ALA A 17 4.10 -12.37 -17.10
CA ALA A 17 5.06 -11.27 -17.16
C ALA A 17 5.49 -10.94 -15.73
N VAL A 18 6.80 -10.80 -15.51
CA VAL A 18 7.30 -10.35 -14.21
C VAL A 18 6.70 -8.97 -13.95
N GLN A 19 5.81 -8.87 -12.96
CA GLN A 19 5.24 -7.61 -12.53
C GLN A 19 6.32 -6.84 -11.78
N VAL A 20 6.99 -5.92 -12.47
CA VAL A 20 7.94 -4.99 -11.85
C VAL A 20 7.14 -3.77 -11.38
N GLY A 21 7.48 -3.24 -10.20
CA GLY A 21 6.90 -2.00 -9.69
C GLY A 21 7.15 -0.81 -10.64
N PRO A 22 6.55 0.36 -10.33
CA PRO A 22 6.74 1.56 -11.16
C PRO A 22 8.22 1.92 -11.28
N ALA A 23 8.60 2.52 -12.41
CA ALA A 23 9.98 2.95 -12.68
C ALA A 23 10.50 3.97 -11.65
N ASN A 24 9.59 4.66 -10.94
CA ASN A 24 9.90 5.64 -9.91
C ASN A 24 9.10 5.32 -8.64
N GLY A 25 9.68 5.64 -7.49
CA GLY A 25 9.10 5.39 -6.18
C GLY A 25 10.11 4.71 -5.26
N SER A 26 9.75 4.55 -4.00
CA SER A 26 10.58 3.88 -3.01
C SER A 26 9.74 2.95 -2.15
N LEU A 27 10.30 1.80 -1.81
CA LEU A 27 9.73 0.84 -0.87
C LEU A 27 10.61 0.82 0.37
N LEU A 28 10.06 1.30 1.49
CA LEU A 28 10.72 1.23 2.79
C LEU A 28 10.11 0.06 3.58
N LEU A 29 10.92 -0.97 3.85
CA LEU A 29 10.52 -2.13 4.63
C LEU A 29 10.98 -1.97 6.08
N VAL A 30 10.05 -2.06 7.03
CA VAL A 30 10.32 -1.93 8.46
C VAL A 30 9.96 -3.23 9.16
N GLY A 31 10.92 -3.86 9.84
CA GLY A 31 10.73 -5.13 10.56
C GLY A 31 9.96 -5.04 11.88
N GLY A 32 9.30 -3.91 12.14
CA GLY A 32 8.66 -3.56 13.42
C GLY A 32 9.37 -2.42 14.15
N GLY A 33 8.65 -1.76 15.07
CA GLY A 33 9.20 -0.70 15.92
C GLY A 33 9.63 0.56 15.17
N VAL A 34 8.68 1.28 14.58
CA VAL A 34 8.96 2.52 13.85
C VAL A 34 9.51 3.59 14.80
N THR A 35 10.71 4.09 14.50
CA THR A 35 11.36 5.18 15.24
C THR A 35 11.11 6.53 14.56
N PRO A 36 11.30 7.67 15.27
CA PRO A 36 11.20 8.99 14.64
C PRO A 36 12.12 9.18 13.42
N ASN A 37 13.34 8.64 13.44
CA ASN A 37 14.27 8.71 12.30
C ASN A 37 13.73 7.93 11.08
N MET A 38 13.17 6.73 11.30
CA MET A 38 12.52 5.98 10.22
C MET A 38 11.29 6.72 9.67
N GLY A 39 10.53 7.39 10.55
CA GLY A 39 9.43 8.27 10.14
C GLY A 39 9.93 9.43 9.26
N GLN A 40 11.04 10.08 9.63
CA GLN A 40 11.65 11.15 8.84
C GLN A 40 12.14 10.64 7.48
N GLN A 41 12.74 9.45 7.42
CA GLN A 41 13.13 8.82 6.16
C GLN A 41 11.92 8.55 5.26
N PHE A 42 10.84 7.99 5.82
CA PHE A 42 9.60 7.79 5.09
C PHE A 42 9.03 9.11 4.54
N ILE A 43 8.99 10.17 5.35
CA ILE A 43 8.52 11.50 4.94
C ILE A 43 9.38 12.05 3.79
N ALA A 44 10.70 11.91 3.86
CA ALA A 44 11.60 12.36 2.79
C ALA A 44 11.32 11.61 1.47
N LEU A 45 11.14 10.29 1.53
CA LEU A 45 10.79 9.46 0.38
C LEU A 45 9.39 9.79 -0.19
N ALA A 46 8.45 10.18 0.67
CA ALA A 46 7.11 10.61 0.29
C ALA A 46 7.06 12.02 -0.33
N GLY A 47 8.19 12.75 -0.37
CA GLY A 47 8.27 14.11 -0.93
C GLY A 47 8.16 15.24 0.09
N GLY A 48 8.39 14.97 1.38
CA GLY A 48 8.45 15.97 2.44
C GLY A 48 7.12 16.18 3.19
N VAL A 49 7.14 17.06 4.19
CA VAL A 49 6.04 17.25 5.17
C VAL A 49 4.73 17.78 4.59
N GLU A 50 4.77 18.42 3.41
CA GLU A 50 3.60 18.94 2.70
C GLU A 50 2.86 17.89 1.86
N SER A 51 3.48 16.73 1.70
CA SER A 51 2.97 15.65 0.86
C SER A 51 1.79 14.94 1.52
N PRO A 52 0.72 14.62 0.77
CA PRO A 52 -0.40 13.85 1.29
C PRO A 52 0.04 12.42 1.59
N ILE A 53 -0.12 12.00 2.85
CA ILE A 53 0.22 10.67 3.32
C ILE A 53 -1.05 9.95 3.79
N VAL A 54 -1.21 8.71 3.35
CA VAL A 54 -2.25 7.80 3.83
C VAL A 54 -1.64 6.77 4.79
N VAL A 55 -2.32 6.52 5.91
CA VAL A 55 -1.96 5.49 6.89
C VAL A 55 -3.03 4.41 6.89
N ILE A 56 -2.63 3.15 6.74
CA ILE A 56 -3.53 1.98 6.72
C ILE A 56 -3.22 1.11 7.95
N PRO A 57 -4.05 1.16 9.01
CA PRO A 57 -3.81 0.47 10.26
C PRO A 57 -4.44 -0.93 10.33
N THR A 58 -5.05 -1.40 9.23
CA THR A 58 -5.92 -2.59 9.18
C THR A 58 -5.31 -3.84 9.81
N ALA A 59 -3.99 -4.03 9.73
CA ALA A 59 -3.31 -5.18 10.34
C ALA A 59 -3.46 -5.23 11.87
N GLY A 60 -3.66 -4.10 12.57
CA GLY A 60 -3.95 -4.13 14.01
C GLY A 60 -5.27 -4.84 14.34
N GLY A 61 -6.19 -4.84 13.37
CA GLY A 61 -7.42 -5.62 13.31
C GLY A 61 -8.46 -5.26 14.36
N ALA A 62 -8.53 -3.98 14.73
CA ALA A 62 -9.77 -3.41 15.24
C ALA A 62 -10.79 -3.28 14.09
N THR A 63 -12.08 -3.29 14.43
CA THR A 63 -13.17 -3.08 13.45
C THR A 63 -13.17 -1.66 12.88
N GLU A 64 -12.75 -0.68 13.68
CA GLU A 64 -12.79 0.74 13.36
C GLU A 64 -11.51 1.41 13.84
N TYR A 65 -11.07 2.44 13.11
CA TYR A 65 -9.93 3.27 13.49
C TYR A 65 -10.29 4.76 13.38
N GLY A 66 -9.89 5.52 14.40
CA GLY A 66 -9.89 6.98 14.32
C GLY A 66 -8.67 7.51 13.57
N GLN A 67 -8.63 8.83 13.37
CA GLN A 67 -7.53 9.50 12.66
C GLN A 67 -6.20 9.58 13.45
N HIS A 68 -6.15 9.09 14.69
CA HIS A 68 -5.02 9.21 15.62
C HIS A 68 -4.38 7.85 15.94
N THR A 69 -4.06 7.05 14.93
CA THR A 69 -3.28 5.82 15.12
C THR A 69 -1.82 6.13 15.47
N PRO A 70 -1.04 5.20 16.05
CA PRO A 70 0.34 5.45 16.46
C PRO A 70 1.21 6.06 15.35
N ILE A 71 1.14 5.54 14.12
CA ILE A 71 1.94 6.10 13.01
C ILE A 71 1.37 7.43 12.55
N ALA A 72 0.05 7.58 12.46
CA ALA A 72 -0.55 8.85 12.07
C ALA A 72 -0.21 9.98 13.07
N GLN A 73 -0.12 9.68 14.37
CA GLN A 73 0.33 10.63 15.39
C GLN A 73 1.82 10.95 15.23
N LEU A 74 2.68 9.94 15.07
CA LEU A 74 4.11 10.14 14.86
C LEU A 74 4.39 11.04 13.66
N LEU A 75 3.75 10.79 12.51
CA LEU A 75 3.96 11.58 11.30
C LEU A 75 3.53 13.05 11.49
N ARG A 76 2.42 13.30 12.19
CA ARG A 76 2.00 14.66 12.54
C ARG A 76 2.98 15.33 13.50
N GLN A 77 3.49 14.62 14.49
CA GLN A 77 4.54 15.12 15.40
C GLN A 77 5.85 15.45 14.66
N LEU A 78 6.15 14.73 13.58
CA LEU A 78 7.28 15.00 12.69
C LEU A 78 7.00 16.11 11.65
N GLY A 79 5.84 16.75 11.71
CA GLY A 79 5.50 17.94 10.93
C GLY A 79 4.67 17.68 9.68
N VAL A 80 4.24 16.45 9.39
CA VAL A 80 3.38 16.19 8.23
C VAL A 80 2.02 16.84 8.42
N VAL A 81 1.63 17.68 7.47
CA VAL A 81 0.40 18.49 7.57
C VAL A 81 -0.84 17.79 7.01
N LYS A 82 -0.65 16.77 6.16
CA LYS A 82 -1.73 16.01 5.49
C LYS A 82 -1.57 14.52 5.76
N VAL A 83 -2.19 14.05 6.85
CA VAL A 83 -2.23 12.63 7.21
C VAL A 83 -3.68 12.19 7.30
N GLU A 84 -4.04 11.21 6.48
CA GLU A 84 -5.36 10.58 6.46
C GLU A 84 -5.24 9.09 6.84
N VAL A 85 -5.98 8.66 7.84
CA VAL A 85 -6.11 7.25 8.20
C VAL A 85 -7.24 6.66 7.35
N LEU A 86 -6.92 5.64 6.57
CA LEU A 86 -7.84 4.94 5.69
C LEU A 86 -7.98 3.49 6.12
N HIS A 87 -9.20 3.08 6.46
CA HIS A 87 -9.48 1.75 6.98
C HIS A 87 -10.89 1.28 6.60
N THR A 88 -10.99 0.01 6.23
CA THR A 88 -12.22 -0.77 6.20
C THR A 88 -11.85 -2.23 6.38
N ILE A 89 -12.75 -3.01 6.95
CA ILE A 89 -12.68 -4.48 6.97
C ILE A 89 -13.55 -5.13 5.90
N ASN A 90 -14.38 -4.34 5.20
CA ASN A 90 -15.25 -4.81 4.13
C ASN A 90 -14.52 -4.72 2.77
N PRO A 91 -14.25 -5.85 2.09
CA PRO A 91 -13.60 -5.85 0.78
C PRO A 91 -14.35 -5.05 -0.29
N GLU A 92 -15.69 -5.08 -0.31
CA GLU A 92 -16.49 -4.34 -1.28
C GLU A 92 -16.33 -2.82 -1.10
N VAL A 93 -16.19 -2.38 0.15
CA VAL A 93 -15.88 -0.98 0.45
C VAL A 93 -14.47 -0.65 0.01
N ALA A 94 -13.49 -1.54 0.26
CA ALA A 94 -12.10 -1.34 -0.15
C ALA A 94 -11.93 -1.18 -1.67
N ASP A 95 -12.77 -1.86 -2.45
CA ASP A 95 -12.79 -1.81 -3.91
C ASP A 95 -13.59 -0.62 -4.47
N SER A 96 -14.31 0.12 -3.62
CA SER A 96 -15.14 1.23 -4.07
C SER A 96 -14.32 2.45 -4.49
N GLN A 97 -14.79 3.14 -5.54
CA GLN A 97 -14.13 4.34 -6.07
C GLN A 97 -13.99 5.45 -5.04
N ASP A 98 -15.00 5.60 -4.16
CA ASP A 98 -15.01 6.61 -3.12
C ASP A 98 -13.94 6.32 -2.06
N PHE A 99 -13.81 5.04 -1.65
CA PHE A 99 -12.84 4.65 -0.64
C PHE A 99 -11.40 4.83 -1.10
N ILE A 100 -11.09 4.57 -2.38
CA ILE A 100 -9.71 4.69 -2.88
C ILE A 100 -9.28 6.14 -3.18
N GLN A 101 -10.18 7.14 -3.11
CA GLN A 101 -9.85 8.52 -3.46
C GLN A 101 -8.62 9.10 -2.74
N PRO A 102 -8.41 8.85 -1.43
CA PRO A 102 -7.19 9.29 -0.74
C PRO A 102 -5.91 8.68 -1.34
N LEU A 103 -5.97 7.41 -1.76
CA LEU A 103 -4.83 6.70 -2.34
C LEU A 103 -4.45 7.24 -3.71
N VAL A 104 -5.41 7.70 -4.51
CA VAL A 104 -5.15 8.32 -5.82
C VAL A 104 -4.31 9.60 -5.68
N LYS A 105 -4.48 10.33 -4.59
CA LYS A 105 -3.80 11.61 -4.34
C LYS A 105 -2.51 11.44 -3.51
N ALA A 106 -2.35 10.31 -2.83
CA ALA A 106 -1.25 10.07 -1.91
C ALA A 106 0.11 10.15 -2.59
N LYS A 107 1.10 10.64 -1.84
CA LYS A 107 2.53 10.60 -2.19
C LYS A 107 3.33 9.69 -1.27
N GLY A 108 2.73 9.26 -0.16
CA GLY A 108 3.21 8.17 0.67
C GLY A 108 2.05 7.35 1.23
N VAL A 109 2.23 6.04 1.33
CA VAL A 109 1.28 5.14 2.00
C VAL A 109 2.05 4.35 3.05
N PHE A 110 1.57 4.36 4.29
CA PHE A 110 2.17 3.62 5.39
C PHE A 110 1.21 2.54 5.89
N PHE A 111 1.62 1.28 5.77
CA PHE A 111 0.89 0.16 6.39
C PHE A 111 1.41 -0.05 7.82
N GLU A 112 0.56 0.10 8.82
CA GLU A 112 0.95 -0.22 10.19
C GLU A 112 1.09 -1.74 10.39
N GLY A 113 1.86 -2.13 11.41
CA GLY A 113 2.05 -3.53 11.77
C GLY A 113 0.83 -4.15 12.46
N GLY A 114 0.84 -5.49 12.55
CA GLY A 114 -0.20 -6.27 13.22
C GLY A 114 -0.23 -7.70 12.69
N ARG A 115 -1.42 -8.20 12.39
CA ARG A 115 -1.65 -9.52 11.76
C ARG A 115 -1.62 -9.37 10.25
N GLN A 116 -0.71 -10.07 9.61
CA GLN A 116 -0.45 -10.00 8.17
C GLN A 116 -1.18 -11.07 7.33
N TRP A 117 -1.99 -11.92 7.98
CA TRP A 117 -2.75 -13.01 7.36
C TRP A 117 -4.24 -12.67 7.26
#